data_AF-A0AA40AWX6-F1
#
_entry.id   AF-A0AA40AWX6-F1
#
_cell.length_a   1.000
_cell.length_b   1.000
_cell.length_c   1.000
_cell.angle_alpha   90.00
_cell.angle_beta   90.00
_cell.angle_gamma   90.00
#
_symmetry.space_group_name_H-M   'P 1'
#
loop_
_entity.id
_entity.type
_entity.pdbx_description
1 polymer ?
#
loop_
_entity_poly.entity_id
_entity_poly.type
_entity_poly.pdbx_seq_one_letter_code
_entity_poly.pdbx_strand_id
1 'polypeptide(L)'
;SYGKVLGATLTLGRTDGTLLIAFVAFFVTVVGSHIWRILCFSLHQASSKATTPQDTLYHQRQTILRNTSDPSQGAFKFLQLVWAWRRSGSSPRVRRRILPIVGGTVLAVCGLAVASGFSAKVALGSEVLMLGANCALVSNTDTTNTTLSETVLSPRGERRHQAAAIYAQQCYNSGSSSSSSNVASTTGYGCDTFVEPRLPFTAATNAPCPF
;
A
#
# COMPACT_ATOMS: atom_id res chain seq x y z
N SER A 1 -4.19 -21.94 -13.56
CA SER A 1 -2.75 -21.63 -13.43
C SER A 1 -2.42 -20.34 -14.14
N TYR A 2 -1.89 -19.33 -13.44
CA TYR A 2 -1.62 -17.97 -13.97
C TYR A 2 -0.43 -17.90 -14.97
N GLY A 3 0.11 -19.02 -15.45
CA GLY A 3 1.21 -19.05 -16.42
C GLY A 3 2.57 -18.67 -15.81
N LYS A 4 3.64 -18.73 -16.62
CA LYS A 4 5.03 -18.57 -16.14
C LYS A 4 5.37 -17.15 -15.63
N VAL A 5 4.62 -16.14 -16.06
CA VAL A 5 4.88 -14.74 -15.73
C VAL A 5 3.96 -14.25 -14.61
N LEU A 6 2.64 -14.38 -14.76
CA LEU A 6 1.68 -13.94 -13.74
C LEU A 6 1.57 -14.93 -12.56
N GLY A 7 2.11 -16.14 -12.70
CA GLY A 7 2.20 -17.14 -11.62
C GLY A 7 3.57 -17.23 -10.94
N ALA A 8 4.53 -16.38 -11.31
CA ALA A 8 5.82 -16.33 -10.64
C ALA A 8 5.69 -15.55 -9.33
N THR A 9 5.77 -16.25 -8.20
CA THR A 9 5.72 -15.66 -6.86
C THR A 9 7.11 -15.65 -6.24
N LEU A 10 7.57 -14.48 -5.79
CA LEU A 10 8.82 -14.34 -5.05
C LEU A 10 8.53 -14.42 -3.55
N THR A 11 9.05 -15.46 -2.88
CA THR A 11 8.93 -15.60 -1.43
C THR A 11 10.08 -14.87 -0.73
N LEU A 12 9.75 -13.93 0.16
CA LEU A 12 10.70 -13.12 0.91
C LEU A 12 10.45 -13.22 2.42
N GLY A 13 11.49 -12.99 3.23
CA GLY A 13 11.32 -12.77 4.66
C GLY A 13 10.50 -11.50 4.94
N ARG A 14 9.87 -11.41 6.11
CA ARG A 14 8.99 -10.27 6.46
C ARG A 14 9.69 -8.91 6.34
N THR A 15 10.94 -8.81 6.80
CA THR A 15 11.73 -7.58 6.72
C THR A 15 12.02 -7.20 5.27
N ASP A 16 12.53 -8.14 4.47
CA ASP A 16 12.90 -7.89 3.08
C ASP A 16 11.68 -7.60 2.21
N GLY A 17 10.56 -8.28 2.46
CA GLY A 17 9.27 -7.99 1.82
C GLY A 17 8.78 -6.58 2.13
N THR A 18 8.91 -6.12 3.38
CA THR A 18 8.55 -4.75 3.76
C THR A 18 9.44 -3.72 3.05
N LEU A 19 10.74 -3.98 2.96
CA LEU A 19 11.68 -3.14 2.22
C LEU A 19 11.34 -3.09 0.73
N LEU A 20 10.97 -4.22 0.12
CA LEU A 20 10.57 -4.28 -1.28
C LEU A 20 9.30 -3.45 -1.53
N ILE A 21 8.28 -3.58 -0.67
CA ILE A 21 7.04 -2.79 -0.79
C ILE A 21 7.35 -1.28 -0.69
N ALA A 22 8.18 -0.89 0.28
CA ALA A 22 8.59 0.51 0.45
C ALA A 22 9.36 1.01 -0.78
N PHE A 23 10.26 0.19 -1.32
CA PHE A 23 10.99 0.51 -2.55
C PHE A 23 10.05 0.68 -3.74
N VAL A 24 9.08 -0.20 -3.94
CA VAL A 24 8.09 -0.09 -5.04
C VAL A 24 7.27 1.18 -4.90
N ALA A 25 6.79 1.50 -3.69
CA ALA A 25 6.04 2.74 -3.45
C ALA A 25 6.87 4.00 -3.76
N PHE A 26 8.14 4.01 -3.35
CA PHE A 26 9.07 5.08 -3.68
C PHE A 26 9.34 5.17 -5.19
N PHE A 27 9.60 4.03 -5.83
CA PHE A 27 9.84 3.95 -7.26
C PHE A 27 8.67 4.49 -8.08
N VAL A 28 7.44 4.12 -7.73
CA VAL A 28 6.21 4.65 -8.36
C VAL A 28 6.15 6.18 -8.21
N THR A 29 6.54 6.72 -7.06
CA THR A 29 6.57 8.16 -6.82
C THR A 29 7.60 8.86 -7.72
N VAL A 30 8.80 8.31 -7.84
CA VAL A 30 9.86 8.85 -8.71
C VAL A 30 9.41 8.83 -10.17
N VAL A 31 8.94 7.69 -10.67
CA VAL A 31 8.42 7.54 -12.04
C VAL A 31 7.25 8.50 -12.28
N GLY A 32 6.36 8.65 -11.31
CA GLY A 32 5.25 9.61 -11.35
C GLY A 32 5.70 11.06 -11.56
N SER A 33 6.78 11.48 -10.90
CA SER A 33 7.35 12.82 -11.08
C SER A 33 7.89 13.04 -12.50
N HIS A 34 8.45 11.99 -13.12
CA HIS A 34 8.94 12.05 -14.50
C HIS A 34 7.79 12.06 -15.51
N ILE A 35 6.77 11.22 -15.31
CA ILE A 35 5.54 11.22 -16.13
C ILE A 35 4.89 12.60 -16.10
N TRP A 36 4.81 13.21 -14.91
CA TRP A 36 4.28 14.55 -14.76
C TRP A 36 5.05 15.60 -15.57
N ARG A 37 6.38 15.57 -15.54
CA ARG A 37 7.22 16.46 -16.36
C ARG A 37 6.95 16.31 -17.84
N ILE A 38 6.80 15.06 -18.32
CA ILE A 38 6.45 14.78 -19.72
C ILE A 38 5.07 15.35 -20.04
N LEU A 39 4.06 15.11 -19.20
CA LEU A 39 2.71 15.65 -19.38
C LEU A 39 2.71 17.18 -19.42
N CYS A 40 3.40 17.84 -18.48
CA CYS A 40 3.55 19.29 -18.45
C CYS A 40 4.21 19.81 -19.73
N PHE A 41 5.27 19.16 -20.19
CA PHE A 41 5.93 19.53 -21.44
C PHE A 41 5.01 19.34 -22.66
N SER A 42 4.35 18.19 -22.78
CA SER A 42 3.39 17.93 -23.86
C SER A 42 2.25 18.94 -23.86
N LEU A 43 1.69 19.25 -22.70
CA LEU A 43 0.65 20.28 -22.56
C LEU A 43 1.17 21.67 -22.90
N HIS A 44 2.38 22.02 -22.46
CA HIS A 44 3.04 23.29 -22.78
C HIS A 44 3.19 23.45 -24.29
N GLN A 45 3.69 22.42 -24.97
CA GLN A 45 3.89 22.42 -26.42
C GLN A 45 2.57 22.47 -27.18
N ALA A 46 1.60 21.61 -26.85
CA ALA A 46 0.27 21.60 -27.49
C ALA A 46 -0.49 22.91 -27.26
N SER A 47 -0.21 23.59 -26.15
CA SER A 47 -0.82 24.86 -25.78
C SER A 47 -0.06 26.07 -26.30
N SER A 48 1.14 25.91 -26.87
CA SER A 48 1.99 27.01 -27.30
C SER A 48 1.53 27.57 -28.64
N LYS A 49 1.40 28.90 -28.71
CA LYS A 49 1.10 29.63 -29.94
C LYS A 49 2.23 30.62 -30.22
N ALA A 50 2.90 30.47 -31.36
CA ALA A 50 4.10 31.25 -31.70
C ALA A 50 3.78 32.67 -32.23
N THR A 51 2.63 32.85 -32.90
CA THR A 51 2.45 33.99 -33.82
C THR A 51 1.40 35.01 -33.38
N THR A 52 0.72 34.81 -32.25
CA THR A 52 -0.41 35.68 -31.84
C THR A 52 -0.23 36.23 -30.43
N PRO A 53 -0.48 37.53 -30.18
CA PRO A 53 -0.53 38.08 -28.83
C PRO A 53 -1.50 37.27 -27.97
N GLN A 54 -1.09 36.90 -26.76
CA GLN A 54 -1.90 36.09 -25.85
C GLN A 54 -2.23 36.84 -24.56
N ASP A 55 -3.36 36.48 -23.96
CA ASP A 55 -3.83 37.07 -22.70
C ASP A 55 -2.91 36.68 -21.51
N THR A 56 -2.98 37.44 -20.42
CA THR A 56 -2.23 37.16 -19.18
C THR A 56 -2.43 35.73 -18.66
N LEU A 57 -3.65 35.18 -18.79
CA LEU A 57 -3.98 33.81 -18.41
C LEU A 57 -3.14 32.77 -19.16
N TYR A 58 -2.87 33.00 -20.45
CA TYR A 58 -2.04 32.10 -21.25
C TYR A 58 -0.63 32.03 -20.69
N HIS A 59 -0.04 33.19 -20.39
CA HIS A 59 1.31 33.26 -19.83
C HIS A 59 1.37 32.62 -18.45
N GLN A 60 0.40 32.90 -17.57
CA GLN A 60 0.30 32.26 -16.25
C GLN A 60 0.25 30.73 -16.36
N ARG A 61 -0.56 30.19 -17.28
CA ARG A 61 -0.63 28.75 -17.53
C ARG A 61 0.72 28.18 -17.98
N GLN A 62 1.37 28.81 -18.97
CA GLN A 62 2.65 28.33 -19.48
C GLN A 62 3.76 28.39 -18.41
N THR A 63 3.77 29.45 -17.59
CA THR A 63 4.69 29.56 -16.45
C THR A 63 4.49 28.43 -15.45
N ILE A 64 3.24 28.09 -15.11
CA ILE A 64 2.96 26.97 -14.19
C ILE A 64 3.44 25.64 -14.82
N LEU A 65 3.09 25.37 -16.08
CA LEU A 65 3.51 24.14 -16.78
C LEU A 65 5.03 23.97 -16.85
N ARG A 66 5.77 25.07 -17.05
CA ARG A 66 7.23 25.04 -17.18
C ARG A 66 7.97 24.93 -15.85
N ASN A 67 7.42 25.53 -14.79
CA ASN A 67 8.13 25.64 -13.50
C ASN A 67 7.72 24.57 -12.48
N THR A 68 6.67 23.81 -12.75
CA THR A 68 6.18 22.83 -11.78
C THR A 68 6.76 21.44 -12.05
N SER A 69 7.75 21.04 -11.26
CA SER A 69 8.35 19.71 -11.29
C SER A 69 7.55 18.65 -10.52
N ASP A 70 6.70 19.08 -9.58
CA ASP A 70 5.93 18.20 -8.71
C ASP A 70 4.41 18.25 -9.01
N PRO A 71 3.73 17.10 -9.15
CA PRO A 71 2.29 17.04 -9.44
C PRO A 71 1.41 17.77 -8.44
N SER A 72 1.72 17.66 -7.14
CA SER A 72 0.91 18.25 -6.08
C SER A 72 1.04 19.76 -6.04
N GLN A 73 2.27 20.28 -6.24
CA GLN A 73 2.51 21.71 -6.40
C GLN A 73 1.79 22.24 -7.63
N GLY A 74 1.76 21.48 -8.72
CA GLY A 74 1.09 21.88 -9.97
C GLY A 74 -0.41 22.01 -9.79
N ALA A 75 -1.03 20.99 -9.20
CA ALA A 75 -2.45 21.02 -8.87
C ALA A 75 -2.79 22.22 -7.96
N PHE A 76 -1.98 22.47 -6.93
CA PHE A 76 -2.18 23.62 -6.04
C PHE A 76 -2.07 24.96 -6.78
N LYS A 77 -1.07 25.15 -7.65
CA LYS A 77 -0.91 26.37 -8.45
C LYS A 77 -2.05 26.57 -9.44
N PHE A 78 -2.54 25.52 -10.08
CA PHE A 78 -3.69 25.62 -10.97
C PHE A 78 -4.99 25.92 -10.20
N LEU A 79 -5.17 25.35 -9.01
CA LEU A 79 -6.30 25.70 -8.13
C LEU A 79 -6.25 27.16 -7.68
N GLN A 80 -5.07 27.64 -7.27
CA GLN A 80 -4.85 29.05 -6.95
C GLN A 80 -5.19 29.96 -8.14
N LEU A 81 -4.79 29.57 -9.36
CA LEU A 81 -5.12 30.32 -10.57
C LEU A 81 -6.64 30.39 -10.78
N VAL A 82 -7.36 29.27 -10.70
CA VAL A 82 -8.83 29.26 -10.81
C VAL A 82 -9.48 30.14 -9.74
N TRP A 83 -8.99 30.06 -8.50
CA TRP A 83 -9.53 30.82 -7.38
C TRP A 83 -9.28 32.33 -7.52
N ALA A 84 -8.11 32.74 -7.97
CA ALA A 84 -7.77 34.14 -8.22
C ALA A 84 -8.70 34.79 -9.26
N TRP A 85 -9.07 34.04 -10.30
CA TRP A 85 -9.93 34.53 -11.37
C TRP A 85 -11.44 34.35 -11.11
N ARG A 86 -11.84 33.80 -9.95
CA ARG A 86 -13.25 33.43 -9.68
C ARG A 86 -14.23 34.61 -9.70
N ARG A 87 -13.79 35.80 -9.29
CA ARG A 87 -14.60 37.04 -9.20
C ARG A 87 -14.42 37.97 -10.41
N SER A 88 -13.59 37.59 -11.38
CA SER A 88 -13.38 38.39 -12.59
C SER A 88 -14.54 38.22 -13.56
N GLY A 89 -14.90 39.26 -14.33
CA GLY A 89 -15.87 39.16 -15.43
C GLY A 89 -15.50 38.09 -16.49
N SER A 90 -14.23 37.69 -16.55
CA SER A 90 -13.71 36.62 -17.42
C SER A 90 -13.82 35.21 -16.84
N SER A 91 -14.36 35.04 -15.62
CA SER A 91 -14.50 33.76 -14.89
C SER A 91 -15.02 32.57 -15.73
N PRO A 92 -16.11 32.68 -16.53
CA PRO A 92 -16.59 31.52 -17.31
C PRO A 92 -15.62 31.08 -18.41
N ARG A 93 -14.87 32.02 -19.02
CA ARG A 93 -13.85 31.70 -20.04
C ARG A 93 -12.62 31.06 -19.42
N VAL A 94 -12.18 31.58 -18.27
CA VAL A 94 -11.06 31.01 -17.51
C VAL A 94 -11.36 29.59 -17.07
N ARG A 95 -12.57 29.37 -16.52
CA ARG A 95 -13.01 28.03 -16.10
C ARG A 95 -12.98 27.04 -17.25
N ARG A 96 -13.52 27.37 -18.43
CA ARG A 96 -13.49 26.47 -19.60
C ARG A 96 -12.06 26.10 -20.06
N ARG A 97 -11.08 27.00 -19.92
CA ARG A 97 -9.69 26.75 -20.37
C ARG A 97 -8.83 26.03 -19.34
N ILE A 98 -9.04 26.28 -18.05
CA ILE A 98 -8.17 25.80 -16.97
C ILE A 98 -8.75 24.58 -16.24
N LEU A 99 -10.08 24.47 -16.11
CA LEU A 99 -10.73 23.35 -15.43
C LEU A 99 -10.37 21.96 -16.02
N PRO A 100 -10.29 21.73 -17.34
CA PRO A 100 -9.89 20.42 -17.85
C PRO A 100 -8.43 20.10 -17.49
N ILE A 101 -7.56 21.10 -17.44
CA ILE A 101 -6.16 20.93 -17.01
C ILE A 101 -6.14 20.56 -15.53
N VAL A 102 -6.84 21.33 -14.67
CA VAL A 102 -6.96 21.03 -13.24
C VAL A 102 -7.47 19.60 -13.03
N GLY A 103 -8.54 19.22 -13.73
CA GLY A 103 -9.10 17.87 -13.68
C GLY A 103 -8.06 16.81 -14.04
N GLY A 104 -7.34 16.99 -15.15
CA GLY A 104 -6.26 16.08 -15.55
C GLY A 104 -5.13 16.01 -14.52
N THR A 105 -4.75 17.14 -13.92
CA THR A 105 -3.70 17.16 -12.89
C THR A 105 -4.12 16.47 -11.60
N VAL A 106 -5.37 16.66 -11.16
CA VAL A 106 -5.93 15.99 -9.99
C VAL A 106 -6.05 14.49 -10.25
N LEU A 107 -6.53 14.08 -11.43
CA LEU A 107 -6.59 12.67 -11.82
C LEU A 107 -5.20 12.03 -11.84
N ALA A 108 -4.17 12.72 -12.33
CA ALA A 108 -2.80 12.23 -12.31
C ALA A 108 -2.28 12.06 -10.88
N VAL A 109 -2.50 13.05 -10.01
CA VAL A 109 -2.12 12.98 -8.58
C VAL A 109 -2.83 11.81 -7.88
N CYS A 110 -4.15 11.68 -8.06
CA CYS A 110 -4.92 10.58 -7.50
C CYS A 110 -4.47 9.23 -8.04
N GLY A 111 -4.23 9.11 -9.35
CA GLY A 111 -3.76 7.88 -9.97
C GLY A 111 -2.40 7.45 -9.43
N LEU A 112 -1.47 8.39 -9.24
CA LEU A 112 -0.16 8.10 -8.64
C LEU A 112 -0.27 7.74 -7.16
N ALA A 113 -1.13 8.40 -6.40
CA ALA A 113 -1.37 8.08 -4.99
C ALA A 113 -2.02 6.70 -4.81
N VAL A 114 -2.96 6.35 -5.69
CA VAL A 114 -3.56 5.01 -5.73
C VAL A 114 -2.49 3.98 -6.10
N ALA A 115 -1.70 4.20 -7.16
CA ALA A 115 -0.65 3.28 -7.56
C ALA A 115 0.40 3.05 -6.45
N SER A 116 0.82 4.11 -5.75
CA SER A 116 1.76 3.98 -4.62
C SER A 116 1.11 3.26 -3.43
N GLY A 117 -0.14 3.58 -3.08
CA GLY A 117 -0.87 2.90 -2.01
C GLY A 117 -1.12 1.41 -2.29
N PHE A 118 -1.43 1.07 -3.53
CA PHE A 118 -1.61 -0.32 -3.96
C PHE A 118 -0.30 -1.11 -4.05
N SER A 119 0.87 -0.49 -3.86
CA SER A 119 2.15 -1.22 -3.81
C SER A 119 2.17 -2.28 -2.70
N ALA A 120 1.41 -2.09 -1.63
CA ALA A 120 1.24 -3.10 -0.58
C ALA A 120 0.54 -4.39 -1.08
N LYS A 121 -0.23 -4.33 -2.16
CA LYS A 121 -0.89 -5.50 -2.78
C LYS A 121 0.06 -6.39 -3.57
N VAL A 122 1.32 -5.97 -3.76
CA VAL A 122 2.37 -6.82 -4.31
C VAL A 122 2.70 -7.97 -3.34
N ALA A 123 2.43 -7.81 -2.04
CA ALA A 123 2.50 -8.91 -1.08
C ALA A 123 1.25 -9.80 -1.17
N LEU A 124 1.44 -10.99 -1.74
CA LEU A 124 0.42 -12.03 -1.83
C LEU A 124 0.55 -12.94 -0.60
N GLY A 125 -0.25 -12.66 0.43
CA GLY A 125 -0.45 -13.55 1.58
C GLY A 125 0.82 -13.94 2.35
N SER A 126 0.69 -15.01 3.15
CA SER A 126 1.79 -15.66 3.87
C SER A 126 2.19 -16.98 3.22
N GLU A 127 1.91 -17.13 1.92
CA GLU A 127 2.21 -18.34 1.17
C GLU A 127 3.71 -18.41 0.92
N VAL A 128 4.34 -19.43 1.50
CA VAL A 128 5.78 -19.66 1.37
C VAL A 128 6.01 -20.95 0.60
N LEU A 129 6.93 -20.92 -0.36
CA LEU A 129 7.37 -22.14 -1.02
C LEU A 129 8.16 -22.97 0.01
N MET A 130 7.57 -24.07 0.47
CA MET A 130 8.26 -25.03 1.31
C MET A 130 9.16 -25.91 0.44
N LEU A 131 10.42 -25.49 0.27
CA LEU A 131 11.45 -26.27 -0.39
C LEU A 131 12.49 -26.69 0.67
N GLY A 132 12.36 -27.89 1.21
CA GLY A 132 13.28 -28.39 2.22
C GLY A 132 13.22 -29.91 2.37
N ALA A 133 14.38 -30.56 2.40
CA ALA A 133 14.49 -32.00 2.64
C ALA A 133 14.38 -32.37 4.14
N ASN A 134 14.49 -31.38 5.03
CA ASN A 134 14.56 -31.59 6.49
C ASN A 134 13.55 -30.70 7.22
N CYS A 135 12.26 -31.04 7.15
CA CYS A 135 11.21 -30.39 7.93
C CYS A 135 10.99 -31.16 9.23
N ALA A 136 11.26 -30.55 10.38
CA ALA A 136 11.01 -31.14 11.69
C ALA A 136 10.56 -30.09 12.72
N LEU A 137 9.85 -30.54 13.76
CA LEU A 137 9.63 -29.75 14.97
C LEU A 137 10.96 -29.66 15.70
N VAL A 138 11.38 -28.45 16.04
CA VAL A 138 12.64 -28.21 16.76
C VAL A 138 12.29 -28.01 18.22
N SER A 139 12.75 -28.91 19.10
CA SER A 139 12.62 -28.75 20.55
C SER A 139 13.91 -28.23 21.17
N ASN A 140 13.79 -27.38 22.19
CA ASN A 140 14.95 -26.90 22.96
C ASN A 140 15.66 -28.04 23.70
N THR A 141 14.97 -29.16 23.93
CA THR A 141 15.52 -30.37 24.57
C THR A 141 16.48 -31.15 23.67
N ASP A 142 16.46 -30.91 22.36
CA ASP A 142 17.20 -31.72 21.39
C ASP A 142 18.65 -31.23 21.20
N THR A 143 19.02 -30.12 21.84
CA THR A 143 20.34 -29.50 21.69
C THR A 143 21.03 -29.37 23.04
N THR A 144 22.21 -29.98 23.18
CA THR A 144 23.08 -29.84 24.37
C THR A 144 23.91 -28.56 24.35
N ASN A 145 23.91 -27.82 23.24
CA ASN A 145 24.64 -26.56 23.09
C ASN A 145 23.84 -25.40 23.69
N THR A 146 24.24 -24.97 24.88
CA THR A 146 23.63 -23.87 25.64
C THR A 146 23.65 -22.55 24.87
N THR A 147 24.73 -22.23 24.16
CA THR A 147 24.83 -20.97 23.39
C THR A 147 23.83 -20.92 22.24
N LEU A 148 23.60 -22.03 21.53
CA LEU A 148 22.61 -22.12 20.46
C LEU A 148 21.18 -22.08 21.02
N SER A 149 20.98 -22.69 22.19
CA SER A 149 19.71 -22.62 22.93
C SER A 149 19.33 -21.18 23.29
N GLU A 150 20.28 -20.42 23.85
CA GLU A 150 20.04 -19.05 24.32
C GLU A 150 19.97 -18.02 23.20
N THR A 151 20.81 -18.14 22.16
CA THR A 151 20.93 -17.08 21.13
C THR A 151 19.98 -17.27 19.94
N VAL A 152 19.53 -18.51 19.67
CA VAL A 152 18.75 -18.82 18.47
C VAL A 152 17.39 -19.42 18.82
N LEU A 153 17.38 -20.51 19.59
CA LEU A 153 16.16 -21.29 19.85
C LEU A 153 15.18 -20.56 20.78
N SER A 154 15.66 -20.05 21.91
CA SER A 154 14.84 -19.30 22.87
C SER A 154 14.20 -18.05 22.25
N PRO A 155 14.95 -17.15 21.57
CA PRO A 155 14.36 -16.00 20.89
C PRO A 155 13.40 -16.38 19.77
N ARG A 156 13.65 -17.50 19.07
CA ARG A 156 12.73 -18.03 18.05
C ARG A 156 11.44 -18.51 18.67
N GLY A 157 11.51 -19.24 19.79
CA GLY A 157 10.35 -19.69 20.55
C GLY A 157 9.51 -18.50 21.03
N GLU A 158 10.15 -17.53 21.67
CA GLU A 158 9.49 -16.30 22.16
C GLU A 158 8.77 -15.56 21.03
N ARG A 159 9.43 -15.34 19.88
CA ARG A 159 8.79 -14.70 18.71
C ARG A 159 7.57 -15.48 18.21
N ARG A 160 7.60 -16.81 18.25
CA ARG A 160 6.45 -17.65 17.87
C ARG A 160 5.32 -17.53 18.87
N HIS A 161 5.61 -17.56 20.17
CA HIS A 161 4.61 -17.37 21.22
C HIS A 161 3.96 -16.00 21.15
N GLN A 162 4.74 -14.93 20.98
CA GLN A 162 4.24 -13.58 20.80
C GLN A 162 3.35 -13.47 19.55
N ALA A 163 3.78 -14.02 18.41
CA ALA A 163 2.97 -14.02 17.19
C ALA A 163 1.65 -14.77 17.37
N ALA A 164 1.67 -15.93 18.03
CA ALA A 164 0.46 -16.71 18.32
C ALA A 164 -0.49 -15.98 19.29
N ALA A 165 0.06 -15.32 20.32
CA ALA A 165 -0.74 -14.53 21.26
C ALA A 165 -1.41 -13.34 20.57
N ILE A 166 -0.69 -12.61 19.73
CA ILE A 166 -1.24 -11.51 18.93
C ILE A 166 -2.35 -12.03 18.01
N TYR A 167 -2.11 -13.13 17.31
CA TYR A 167 -3.12 -13.75 16.45
C TYR A 167 -4.38 -14.13 17.23
N ALA A 168 -4.23 -14.79 18.39
CA ALA A 168 -5.37 -15.18 19.23
C ALA A 168 -6.15 -13.95 19.73
N GLN A 169 -5.46 -12.89 20.15
CA GLN A 169 -6.11 -11.65 20.58
C GLN A 169 -6.82 -10.93 19.43
N GLN A 170 -6.25 -10.93 18.23
CA GLN A 170 -6.85 -10.22 17.09
C GLN A 170 -8.00 -11.00 16.46
N CYS A 171 -7.88 -12.33 16.39
CA CYS A 171 -8.80 -13.18 15.63
C CYS A 171 -9.83 -13.90 16.51
N TYR A 172 -9.58 -14.10 17.81
CA TYR A 172 -10.46 -14.86 18.71
C TYR A 172 -11.07 -14.04 19.86
N ASN A 173 -10.87 -12.72 19.91
CA ASN A 173 -11.48 -11.90 20.96
C ASN A 173 -13.02 -11.95 20.88
N SER A 174 -13.64 -12.18 22.03
CA SER A 174 -15.03 -12.57 22.24
C SER A 174 -16.03 -11.43 21.96
N GLY A 175 -16.15 -11.05 20.69
CA GLY A 175 -17.20 -10.15 20.19
C GLY A 175 -17.84 -10.63 18.88
N SER A 176 -17.16 -11.53 18.16
CA SER A 176 -17.65 -12.22 16.96
C SER A 176 -18.35 -13.54 17.34
N SER A 177 -19.27 -13.47 18.30
CA SER A 177 -20.31 -14.50 18.51
C SER A 177 -21.39 -14.41 17.44
N SER A 178 -20.98 -14.37 16.18
CA SER A 178 -21.82 -14.71 15.05
C SER A 178 -21.19 -15.93 14.38
N SER A 179 -21.78 -17.07 14.72
CA SER A 179 -21.95 -18.26 13.90
C SER A 179 -22.28 -17.87 12.46
N SER A 180 -21.28 -17.42 11.72
CA SER A 180 -21.34 -17.25 10.29
C SER A 180 -20.00 -17.73 9.80
N SER A 181 -20.07 -18.80 9.03
CA SER A 181 -19.13 -19.32 8.03
C SER A 181 -18.63 -18.28 7.01
N ASN A 182 -18.70 -17.00 7.36
CA ASN A 182 -18.19 -15.83 6.69
C ASN A 182 -17.63 -14.90 7.79
N VAL A 183 -16.60 -15.36 8.53
CA VAL A 183 -15.73 -14.39 9.21
C VAL A 183 -15.16 -13.57 8.08
N ALA A 184 -15.56 -12.31 8.03
CA ALA A 184 -15.23 -11.36 7.00
C ALA A 184 -13.77 -11.53 6.56
N SER A 185 -13.59 -12.09 5.37
CA SER A 185 -12.44 -11.93 4.49
C SER A 185 -12.33 -10.47 4.02
N THR A 186 -12.63 -9.53 4.93
CA THR A 186 -12.88 -8.13 4.64
C THR A 186 -12.31 -7.27 5.76
N THR A 187 -11.05 -7.49 6.12
CA THR A 187 -10.06 -6.41 6.36
C THR A 187 -8.76 -6.98 6.94
N GLY A 188 -7.69 -6.99 6.15
CA GLY A 188 -6.33 -6.61 6.55
C GLY A 188 -5.52 -7.44 7.57
N TYR A 189 -6.09 -8.34 8.38
CA TYR A 189 -5.39 -8.90 9.55
C TYR A 189 -4.91 -10.36 9.42
N GLY A 190 -5.19 -11.08 8.34
CA GLY A 190 -4.63 -12.43 8.12
C GLY A 190 -5.15 -13.52 9.09
N CYS A 191 -6.42 -13.43 9.49
CA CYS A 191 -7.06 -14.41 10.40
C CYS A 191 -7.40 -15.76 9.75
N ASP A 192 -6.94 -16.01 8.53
CA ASP A 192 -7.16 -17.21 7.70
C ASP A 192 -5.97 -18.19 7.72
N THR A 193 -5.08 -18.06 8.72
CA THR A 193 -3.88 -18.90 8.82
C THR A 193 -4.19 -20.38 9.09
N PHE A 194 -5.29 -20.69 9.77
CA PHE A 194 -5.68 -22.05 10.14
C PHE A 194 -6.94 -22.50 9.37
N VAL A 195 -6.96 -23.76 8.93
CA VAL A 195 -8.11 -24.36 8.24
C VAL A 195 -9.34 -24.40 9.14
N GLU A 196 -9.14 -24.74 10.42
CA GLU A 196 -10.19 -24.80 11.43
C GLU A 196 -10.05 -23.60 12.37
N PRO A 197 -10.98 -22.63 12.36
CA PRO A 197 -10.88 -21.42 13.19
C PRO A 197 -11.16 -21.71 14.67
N ARG A 198 -11.89 -22.78 15.00
CA ARG A 198 -12.18 -23.17 16.37
C ARG A 198 -12.18 -24.68 16.51
N LEU A 199 -11.27 -25.19 17.31
CA LEU A 199 -11.30 -26.59 17.71
C LEU A 199 -12.47 -26.82 18.67
N PRO A 200 -13.23 -27.92 18.53
CA PRO A 200 -14.27 -28.25 19.50
C PRO A 200 -13.61 -28.56 20.85
N PHE A 201 -13.88 -27.71 21.84
CA PHE A 201 -13.43 -27.91 23.21
C PHE A 201 -14.61 -27.78 24.17
N THR A 202 -14.64 -28.65 25.17
CA THR A 202 -15.55 -28.55 26.31
C THR A 202 -14.74 -28.10 27.51
N ALA A 203 -14.87 -26.84 27.90
CA ALA A 203 -14.31 -26.34 29.14
C ALA A 203 -15.29 -26.60 30.29
N ALA A 204 -14.86 -27.38 31.28
CA ALA A 204 -15.59 -27.51 32.54
C ALA A 204 -15.32 -26.27 33.40
N THR A 205 -16.17 -25.26 33.28
CA THR A 205 -16.08 -24.01 34.08
C THR A 205 -16.41 -24.22 35.56
N ASN A 206 -17.03 -25.35 35.90
CA ASN A 206 -17.45 -25.71 37.26
C ASN A 206 -16.64 -26.89 37.84
N ALA A 207 -15.44 -27.16 37.32
CA ALA A 207 -14.56 -28.14 37.94
C ALA A 207 -13.96 -27.57 39.24
N PRO A 208 -14.00 -28.30 40.37
CA PRO A 208 -13.28 -27.88 41.57
C PRO A 208 -11.78 -27.78 41.23
N CYS A 209 -11.15 -26.67 41.60
CA CYS A 209 -9.72 -26.50 41.44
C CYS A 209 -9.00 -27.60 42.24
N PRO A 210 -7.98 -28.26 41.68
CA PRO A 210 -7.28 -29.36 42.35
C PRO A 210 -6.41 -28.94 43.56
N PHE A 211 -6.57 -27.70 44.04
CA PHE A 211 -5.94 -27.11 45.23
C PHE A 211 -6.84 -26.00 45.78
#